data_AF-A0A9W4UU95-F1
#
_entry.id   AF-A0A9W4UU95-F1
#
_cell.length_a   1.000
_cell.length_b   1.000
_cell.length_c   1.000
_cell.angle_alpha   90.00
_cell.angle_beta   90.00
_cell.angle_gamma   90.00
#
_symmetry.space_group_name_H-M   'P 1'
#
loop_
_entity.id
_entity.type
_entity.pdbx_description
1 polymer ?
#
loop_
_entity_poly.entity_id
_entity_poly.type
_entity_poly.pdbx_seq_one_letter_code
_entity_poly.pdbx_strand_id
1 'polypeptide(L)'
;MPPCIRPSNVSSSLTSCPSVSSISAIRPRSLPQPAQATREFSQSSSRQVTLRRRKFYQWLNGPGRSLKQPLPNSTNYLGAYDQYGNLVRADPRWLAKQKREGKGAKEAAETDGAKKEDEVLPEGQEADDMDMAARRLEKEEDVLNKKKDDDESDQLPPETVEDLRPFPSNRFFRSQPVLSEDLREAIYKAMTDPHRPMSLPAASVHFGVSNERIGAVYRLKHMEKEWIAQGKTLAIPYRKAVMDMLPKTPHVGDSNKRPIPHEPINDLIVHPATRQQLFVPVAESRQFTRVDAGKAFDNDLLPADDRIPHPEMVHVERDTISGMPSSERLERAKERLISQMKEKSEKEEAAKQAEKAALTKVAGRRWDFVIQDVSVESVGKDGRDYRGVGWRYGLPHEDRKKGVVKIPTSVDA
;
A
#
# COMPACT_ATOMS: atom_id res chain seq x y z
N MET A 1 30.34 -33.73 6.08
CA MET A 1 30.57 -34.49 7.34
C MET A 1 31.12 -35.84 6.95
N PRO A 2 32.26 -36.27 7.54
CA PRO A 2 32.27 -37.08 8.78
C PRO A 2 33.36 -36.57 9.79
N PRO A 3 33.77 -37.29 10.87
CA PRO A 3 33.50 -36.92 12.27
C PRO A 3 34.71 -36.42 13.10
N CYS A 4 34.38 -35.81 14.25
CA CYS A 4 35.26 -35.18 15.24
C CYS A 4 36.17 -36.15 16.02
N ILE A 5 37.38 -35.67 16.35
CA ILE A 5 38.19 -36.18 17.48
C ILE A 5 38.71 -34.96 18.28
N ARG A 6 38.42 -34.93 19.59
CA ARG A 6 38.98 -33.98 20.56
C ARG A 6 40.23 -34.59 21.22
N PRO A 7 41.26 -33.81 21.54
CA PRO A 7 42.23 -34.20 22.56
C PRO A 7 42.09 -33.39 23.86
N SER A 8 42.63 -34.03 24.89
CA SER A 8 42.46 -33.86 26.32
C SER A 8 43.38 -32.83 26.98
N ASN A 9 42.85 -32.25 28.07
CA ASN A 9 43.47 -31.75 29.29
C ASN A 9 45.00 -31.68 29.37
N VAL A 10 45.50 -30.47 29.70
CA VAL A 10 46.81 -30.26 30.33
C VAL A 10 46.64 -29.31 31.52
N SER A 11 47.11 -29.77 32.68
CA SER A 11 47.20 -29.04 33.95
C SER A 11 48.44 -28.16 33.98
N SER A 12 48.37 -27.00 34.62
CA SER A 12 49.54 -26.16 34.91
C SER A 12 49.59 -25.79 36.39
N SER A 13 50.78 -25.96 36.97
CA SER A 13 51.14 -25.77 38.38
C SER A 13 52.03 -24.54 38.56
N LEU A 14 51.60 -23.65 39.46
CA LEU A 14 52.30 -22.85 40.50
C LEU A 14 53.72 -22.27 40.29
N THR A 15 53.86 -20.96 40.58
CA THR A 15 54.84 -20.24 41.47
C THR A 15 54.77 -18.72 41.17
N SER A 16 55.01 -17.70 42.02
CA SER A 16 55.20 -17.47 43.46
C SER A 16 55.02 -15.94 43.72
N CYS A 17 54.73 -15.53 44.96
CA CYS A 17 54.55 -14.13 45.44
C CYS A 17 55.92 -13.42 45.74
N PRO A 18 56.03 -12.17 46.29
CA PRO A 18 55.42 -11.73 47.59
C PRO A 18 55.05 -10.22 47.83
N SER A 19 54.21 -10.03 48.87
CA SER A 19 54.18 -8.96 49.92
C SER A 19 53.74 -7.52 49.54
N VAL A 20 53.03 -6.70 50.33
CA VAL A 20 52.75 -6.51 51.78
C VAL A 20 51.39 -5.74 51.85
N SER A 21 50.39 -5.93 52.72
CA SER A 21 50.36 -5.52 54.14
C SER A 21 48.97 -5.76 54.77
N SER A 22 48.98 -6.46 55.90
CA SER A 22 48.27 -6.27 57.18
C SER A 22 46.89 -5.56 57.22
N ILE A 23 45.86 -6.28 57.71
CA ILE A 23 45.13 -6.00 58.97
C ILE A 23 44.24 -7.22 59.30
N SER A 24 44.33 -7.66 60.56
CA SER A 24 43.63 -8.78 61.18
C SER A 24 42.22 -8.41 61.66
N ALA A 25 41.23 -9.29 61.49
CA ALA A 25 40.20 -9.55 62.52
C ALA A 25 39.19 -10.67 62.12
N ILE A 26 39.17 -11.71 62.95
CA ILE A 26 38.00 -12.47 63.44
C ILE A 26 37.20 -13.32 62.43
N ARG A 27 37.37 -14.63 62.59
CA ARG A 27 36.65 -15.72 61.93
C ARG A 27 35.47 -16.19 62.78
N PRO A 28 34.24 -16.30 62.25
CA PRO A 28 33.28 -17.29 62.72
C PRO A 28 33.36 -18.54 61.84
N ARG A 29 33.44 -19.71 62.48
CA ARG A 29 33.33 -21.03 61.83
C ARG A 29 31.91 -21.19 61.27
N SER A 30 31.76 -21.23 59.94
CA SER A 30 30.54 -21.73 59.30
C SER A 30 30.66 -23.23 59.06
N LEU A 31 29.71 -23.99 59.59
CA LEU A 31 29.45 -25.40 59.28
C LEU A 31 29.33 -25.59 57.76
N PRO A 32 29.82 -26.69 57.16
CA PRO A 32 29.61 -26.95 55.74
C PRO A 32 28.13 -27.26 55.49
N GLN A 33 27.40 -26.33 54.89
CA GLN A 33 26.12 -26.62 54.25
C GLN A 33 26.39 -27.48 53.00
N PRO A 34 25.62 -28.55 52.76
CA PRO A 34 25.73 -29.30 51.51
C PRO A 34 25.38 -28.38 50.34
N ALA A 35 26.19 -28.46 49.29
CA ALA A 35 26.03 -27.73 48.05
C ALA A 35 24.57 -27.81 47.59
N GLN A 36 23.88 -26.67 47.53
CA GLN A 36 22.56 -26.59 46.92
C GLN A 36 22.69 -27.07 45.49
N ALA A 37 21.98 -28.15 45.19
CA ALA A 37 21.82 -28.67 43.86
C ALA A 37 21.46 -27.52 42.90
N THR A 38 22.16 -27.53 41.78
CA THR A 38 21.86 -26.81 40.54
C THR A 38 20.40 -26.40 40.45
N ARG A 39 20.11 -25.10 40.33
CA ARG A 39 18.78 -24.58 39.99
C ARG A 39 18.28 -25.34 38.77
N GLU A 40 17.35 -26.25 38.98
CA GLU A 40 16.51 -26.78 37.92
C GLU A 40 15.84 -25.57 37.27
N PHE A 41 16.08 -25.38 35.97
CA PHE A 41 15.24 -24.50 35.16
C PHE A 41 13.82 -25.04 35.32
N SER A 42 13.01 -24.36 36.12
CA SER A 42 11.65 -24.78 36.43
C SER A 42 10.84 -24.89 35.12
N GLN A 43 10.70 -26.11 34.63
CA GLN A 43 9.74 -26.48 33.59
C GLN A 43 8.36 -26.79 34.20
N SER A 44 8.04 -26.26 35.38
CA SER A 44 6.65 -26.34 35.85
C SER A 44 5.82 -25.43 34.97
N SER A 45 4.92 -26.02 34.16
CA SER A 45 3.86 -25.26 33.52
C SER A 45 3.15 -24.46 34.62
N SER A 46 3.15 -23.13 34.52
CA SER A 46 2.48 -22.30 35.52
C SER A 46 1.00 -22.68 35.53
N ARG A 47 0.54 -23.39 36.56
CA ARG A 47 -0.85 -23.85 36.70
C ARG A 47 -1.85 -22.68 36.78
N GLN A 48 -1.36 -21.46 37.02
CA GLN A 48 -2.18 -20.26 37.18
C GLN A 48 -1.88 -19.24 36.07
N VAL A 49 -2.94 -18.70 35.46
CA VAL A 49 -2.87 -17.66 34.45
C VAL A 49 -2.29 -16.38 35.06
N THR A 50 -1.20 -15.87 34.49
CA THR A 50 -0.55 -14.64 34.96
C THR A 50 -1.51 -13.45 34.92
N LEU A 51 -1.29 -12.44 35.78
CA LEU A 51 -2.11 -11.23 35.81
C LEU A 51 -2.14 -10.51 34.45
N ARG A 52 -1.02 -10.49 33.71
CA ARG A 52 -0.96 -9.92 32.35
C ARG A 52 -1.87 -10.68 31.38
N ARG A 53 -1.86 -12.01 31.42
CA ARG A 53 -2.70 -12.85 30.56
C ARG A 53 -4.19 -12.70 30.90
N ARG A 54 -4.54 -12.56 32.19
CA ARG A 54 -5.91 -12.22 32.61
C ARG A 54 -6.37 -10.86 32.05
N LYS A 55 -5.56 -9.81 32.20
CA LYS A 55 -5.85 -8.47 31.63
C LYS A 55 -5.97 -8.50 30.11
N PHE A 56 -5.11 -9.25 29.43
CA PHE A 56 -5.17 -9.43 27.99
C PHE A 56 -6.49 -10.05 27.54
N TYR A 57 -6.92 -11.17 28.15
CA TYR A 57 -8.21 -11.78 27.80
C TYR A 57 -9.41 -10.93 28.20
N GLN A 58 -9.31 -10.17 29.28
CA GLN A 58 -10.34 -9.18 29.64
C GLN A 58 -10.50 -8.13 28.53
N TRP A 59 -9.39 -7.65 27.95
CA TRP A 59 -9.44 -6.73 26.81
C TRP A 59 -9.94 -7.43 25.53
N LEU A 60 -9.42 -8.62 25.22
CA LEU A 60 -9.78 -9.38 24.02
C LEU A 60 -11.28 -9.75 23.97
N ASN A 61 -11.86 -10.09 25.12
CA ASN A 61 -13.27 -10.43 25.25
C ASN A 61 -14.17 -9.20 25.45
N GLY A 62 -13.57 -8.05 25.79
CA GLY A 62 -14.23 -6.75 25.92
C GLY A 62 -13.98 -5.90 24.68
N PRO A 63 -13.19 -4.80 24.76
CA PRO A 63 -12.96 -3.88 23.65
C PRO A 63 -12.43 -4.53 22.36
N GLY A 64 -11.57 -5.55 22.48
CA GLY A 64 -10.96 -6.22 21.33
C GLY A 64 -11.88 -7.19 20.58
N ARG A 65 -13.10 -7.44 21.08
CA ARG A 65 -14.04 -8.41 20.48
C ARG A 65 -14.46 -8.01 19.07
N SER A 66 -14.59 -6.71 18.81
CA SER A 66 -14.97 -6.15 17.50
C SER A 66 -13.95 -6.44 16.40
N LEU A 67 -12.69 -6.70 16.76
CA LEU A 67 -11.60 -7.00 15.82
C LEU A 67 -11.53 -8.49 15.44
N LYS A 68 -12.32 -9.35 16.07
CA LYS A 68 -12.31 -10.79 15.80
C LYS A 68 -12.76 -11.12 14.38
N GLN A 69 -13.73 -10.37 13.86
CA GLN A 69 -14.24 -10.48 12.50
C GLN A 69 -14.09 -9.11 11.83
N PRO A 70 -13.79 -9.07 10.51
CA PRO A 70 -13.74 -7.81 9.79
C PRO A 70 -15.11 -7.16 9.76
N LEU A 71 -15.13 -5.82 9.72
CA LEU A 71 -16.36 -5.09 9.45
C LEU A 71 -16.68 -5.24 7.95
N PRO A 72 -17.93 -5.58 7.58
CA PRO A 72 -18.29 -5.72 6.17
C PRO A 72 -18.20 -4.35 5.49
N ASN A 73 -17.60 -4.33 4.30
CA ASN A 73 -17.43 -3.13 3.46
C ASN A 73 -16.75 -1.94 4.16
N SER A 74 -15.98 -2.19 5.24
CA SER A 74 -15.37 -1.11 5.97
C SER A 74 -14.09 -1.47 6.72
N THR A 75 -13.23 -0.47 6.94
CA THR A 75 -12.01 -0.59 7.72
C THR A 75 -12.30 -0.84 9.21
N ASN A 76 -11.57 -1.81 9.78
CA ASN A 76 -11.72 -2.23 11.17
C ASN A 76 -10.41 -2.02 11.95
N TYR A 77 -9.92 -0.77 11.97
CA TYR A 77 -8.66 -0.41 12.62
C TYR A 77 -8.84 0.00 14.07
N LEU A 78 -7.77 -0.10 14.87
CA LEU A 78 -7.76 0.29 16.28
C LEU A 78 -8.11 1.78 16.49
N GLY A 79 -7.74 2.64 15.53
CA GLY A 79 -8.03 4.08 15.60
C GLY A 79 -9.50 4.46 15.46
N ALA A 80 -10.35 3.55 14.98
CA ALA A 80 -11.79 3.76 14.81
C ALA A 80 -12.59 3.61 16.11
N TYR A 81 -11.97 3.04 17.16
CA TYR A 81 -12.64 2.70 18.41
C TYR A 81 -12.21 3.60 19.56
N ASP A 82 -13.13 3.81 20.50
CA ASP A 82 -12.80 4.37 21.80
C ASP A 82 -12.05 3.35 22.69
N GLN A 83 -11.60 3.81 23.87
CA GLN A 83 -10.95 2.95 24.87
C GLN A 83 -11.83 1.79 25.39
N TYR A 84 -13.15 1.87 25.18
CA TYR A 84 -14.14 0.89 25.62
C TYR A 84 -14.53 -0.10 24.51
N GLY A 85 -14.03 0.09 23.29
CA GLY A 85 -14.30 -0.74 22.11
C GLY A 85 -15.60 -0.39 21.37
N ASN A 86 -16.16 0.80 21.58
CA ASN A 86 -17.27 1.31 20.77
C ASN A 86 -16.73 2.01 19.53
N LEU A 87 -17.34 1.75 18.37
CA LEU A 87 -17.01 2.41 17.12
C LEU A 87 -17.42 3.89 17.19
N VAL A 88 -16.49 4.81 16.99
CA VAL A 88 -16.71 6.25 17.25
C VAL A 88 -17.74 6.85 16.30
N ARG A 89 -17.74 6.45 15.02
CA ARG A 89 -18.70 6.92 14.00
C ARG A 89 -20.07 6.23 14.03
N ALA A 90 -20.24 5.18 14.85
CA ALA A 90 -21.50 4.43 14.85
C ALA A 90 -22.56 5.15 15.66
N ASP A 91 -23.79 5.22 15.12
CA ASP A 91 -24.90 5.77 15.86
C ASP A 91 -25.26 4.93 17.10
N PRO A 92 -25.79 5.56 18.17
CA PRO A 92 -26.20 4.84 19.38
C PRO A 92 -27.19 3.69 19.13
N ARG A 93 -28.03 3.81 18.09
CA ARG A 93 -28.96 2.75 17.64
C ARG A 93 -28.22 1.53 17.09
N TRP A 94 -27.21 1.75 16.26
CA TRP A 94 -26.36 0.70 15.70
C TRP A 94 -25.59 -0.05 16.80
N LEU A 95 -25.02 0.69 17.76
CA LEU A 95 -24.34 0.10 18.93
C LEU A 95 -25.27 -0.75 19.79
N ALA A 96 -26.54 -0.35 19.93
CA ALA A 96 -27.55 -1.11 20.66
C ALA A 96 -27.90 -2.43 19.94
N LYS A 97 -27.98 -2.42 18.60
CA LYS A 97 -28.21 -3.60 17.77
C LYS A 97 -27.05 -4.60 17.88
N GLN A 98 -25.80 -4.16 17.74
CA GLN A 98 -24.63 -5.01 17.94
C GLN A 98 -24.57 -5.65 19.33
N LYS A 99 -24.97 -4.91 20.38
CA LYS A 99 -25.06 -5.47 21.74
C LYS A 99 -26.16 -6.53 21.85
N ARG A 100 -27.29 -6.37 21.15
CA ARG A 100 -28.37 -7.36 21.09
C ARG A 100 -27.94 -8.61 20.31
N GLU A 101 -27.32 -8.47 19.14
CA GLU A 101 -26.80 -9.59 18.35
C GLU A 101 -25.65 -10.33 19.07
N GLY A 102 -24.77 -9.58 19.73
CA GLY A 102 -23.69 -10.16 20.53
C GLY A 102 -24.12 -10.87 21.82
N LYS A 103 -25.35 -10.62 22.29
CA LYS A 103 -26.06 -11.35 23.36
C LYS A 103 -26.90 -12.51 22.81
N GLY A 104 -27.60 -12.29 21.69
CA GLY A 104 -28.37 -13.32 20.98
C GLY A 104 -27.49 -14.47 20.50
N ALA A 105 -26.24 -14.23 20.08
CA ALA A 105 -25.28 -15.30 19.76
C ALA A 105 -24.77 -16.08 21.00
N LYS A 106 -25.00 -15.58 22.22
CA LYS A 106 -24.76 -16.33 23.47
C LYS A 106 -26.01 -17.09 23.94
N GLU A 107 -27.22 -16.59 23.65
CA GLU A 107 -28.49 -17.23 24.03
C GLU A 107 -28.99 -18.25 22.99
N ALA A 108 -28.71 -18.04 21.69
CA ALA A 108 -29.06 -18.97 20.61
C ALA A 108 -28.23 -20.27 20.59
N ALA A 109 -27.19 -20.37 21.43
CA ALA A 109 -26.52 -21.64 21.68
C ALA A 109 -27.29 -22.53 22.69
N GLU A 110 -28.36 -22.02 23.32
CA GLU A 110 -29.01 -22.67 24.45
C GLU A 110 -30.53 -22.89 24.30
N THR A 111 -31.18 -22.39 23.25
CA THR A 111 -32.63 -22.60 23.05
C THR A 111 -33.02 -22.62 21.58
N ASP A 112 -33.09 -23.81 20.97
CA ASP A 112 -33.78 -24.03 19.70
C ASP A 112 -34.81 -25.14 19.88
N GLY A 113 -36.04 -24.74 20.17
CA GLY A 113 -37.16 -25.65 20.38
C GLY A 113 -38.41 -24.94 20.92
N ALA A 114 -39.18 -24.28 20.04
CA ALA A 114 -40.65 -24.33 20.00
C ALA A 114 -41.25 -23.32 19.00
N LYS A 115 -42.29 -23.79 18.31
CA LYS A 115 -43.08 -23.18 17.25
C LYS A 115 -43.84 -21.93 17.70
N LYS A 116 -44.21 -21.06 16.74
CA LYS A 116 -45.33 -20.12 16.87
C LYS A 116 -46.40 -20.46 15.85
N GLU A 117 -47.62 -20.55 16.36
CA GLU A 117 -48.87 -20.87 15.68
C GLU A 117 -49.52 -19.57 15.18
N ASP A 118 -50.23 -19.69 14.07
CA ASP A 118 -50.93 -18.61 13.36
C ASP A 118 -52.15 -18.10 14.15
N GLU A 119 -52.25 -16.78 14.34
CA GLU A 119 -53.46 -16.13 14.86
C GLU A 119 -54.34 -15.60 13.71
N VAL A 120 -55.62 -15.95 13.80
CA VAL A 120 -56.71 -15.63 12.87
C VAL A 120 -57.28 -14.23 13.17
N LEU A 121 -57.43 -13.40 12.12
CA LEU A 121 -58.09 -12.09 12.17
C LEU A 121 -59.62 -12.22 12.01
N PRO A 122 -60.45 -11.45 12.75
CA PRO A 122 -61.90 -11.42 12.54
C PRO A 122 -62.35 -10.34 11.54
N GLU A 123 -63.34 -10.71 10.72
CA GLU A 123 -64.06 -9.90 9.73
C GLU A 123 -64.98 -8.85 10.36
N GLY A 124 -65.04 -7.64 9.79
CA GLY A 124 -66.08 -6.68 10.15
C GLY A 124 -66.00 -5.30 9.45
N GLN A 125 -66.97 -5.08 8.56
CA GLN A 125 -67.62 -3.82 8.15
C GLN A 125 -67.02 -3.00 6.99
N GLU A 126 -67.85 -2.92 5.95
CA GLU A 126 -67.71 -2.21 4.68
C GLU A 126 -67.73 -0.69 4.91
N ALA A 127 -66.61 -0.04 4.58
CA ALA A 127 -66.50 1.41 4.44
C ALA A 127 -65.94 1.70 3.05
N ASP A 128 -66.73 2.43 2.26
CA ASP A 128 -66.46 3.01 0.94
C ASP A 128 -65.10 2.63 0.30
N ASP A 129 -65.15 1.71 -0.67
CA ASP A 129 -64.02 1.05 -1.33
C ASP A 129 -62.91 1.99 -1.83
N MET A 130 -63.25 3.25 -2.12
CA MET A 130 -62.30 4.26 -2.61
C MET A 130 -61.48 4.92 -1.49
N ASP A 131 -62.04 5.15 -0.30
CA ASP A 131 -61.32 5.76 0.85
C ASP A 131 -60.43 4.71 1.55
N MET A 132 -60.86 3.44 1.54
CA MET A 132 -60.05 2.31 2.01
C MET A 132 -58.84 2.03 1.13
N ALA A 133 -58.95 2.20 -0.19
CA ALA A 133 -57.83 2.03 -1.12
C ALA A 133 -56.77 3.13 -0.95
N ALA A 134 -57.20 4.40 -0.79
CA ALA A 134 -56.29 5.51 -0.53
C ALA A 134 -55.50 5.32 0.78
N ARG A 135 -56.18 4.93 1.87
CA ARG A 135 -55.52 4.63 3.16
C ARG A 135 -54.60 3.40 3.11
N ARG A 136 -54.84 2.44 2.20
CA ARG A 136 -53.92 1.30 2.00
C ARG A 136 -52.65 1.73 1.27
N LEU A 137 -52.77 2.56 0.25
CA LEU A 137 -51.62 3.13 -0.47
C LEU A 137 -50.77 4.02 0.45
N GLU A 138 -51.39 4.89 1.26
CA GLU A 138 -50.67 5.70 2.26
C GLU A 138 -49.97 4.83 3.30
N LYS A 139 -50.62 3.77 3.80
CA LYS A 139 -49.99 2.81 4.72
C LYS A 139 -48.86 2.03 4.07
N GLU A 140 -48.98 1.67 2.79
CA GLU A 140 -47.93 1.00 2.03
C GLU A 140 -46.74 1.93 1.78
N GLU A 141 -46.99 3.21 1.48
CA GLU A 141 -45.98 4.26 1.36
C GLU A 141 -45.31 4.55 2.71
N ASP A 142 -46.06 4.61 3.81
CA ASP A 142 -45.52 4.77 5.17
C ASP A 142 -44.70 3.54 5.59
N VAL A 143 -45.13 2.33 5.23
CA VAL A 143 -44.35 1.09 5.47
C VAL A 143 -43.11 1.06 4.59
N LEU A 144 -43.17 1.55 3.35
CA LEU A 144 -42.01 1.66 2.45
C LEU A 144 -41.02 2.73 2.92
N ASN A 145 -41.50 3.89 3.38
CA ASN A 145 -40.66 4.95 3.93
C ASN A 145 -40.07 4.52 5.26
N LYS A 146 -40.84 3.86 6.13
CA LYS A 146 -40.33 3.29 7.38
C LYS A 146 -39.32 2.17 7.13
N LYS A 147 -39.54 1.31 6.11
CA LYS A 147 -38.54 0.32 5.67
C LYS A 147 -37.28 0.97 5.11
N LYS A 148 -37.41 2.04 4.32
CA LYS A 148 -36.26 2.81 3.82
C LYS A 148 -35.50 3.47 4.97
N ASP A 149 -36.20 4.08 5.93
CA ASP A 149 -35.61 4.68 7.13
C ASP A 149 -34.93 3.62 8.02
N ASP A 150 -35.54 2.44 8.16
CA ASP A 150 -34.98 1.30 8.89
C ASP A 150 -33.73 0.75 8.16
N ASP A 151 -33.78 0.57 6.83
CA ASP A 151 -32.66 0.12 5.98
C ASP A 151 -31.49 1.13 5.93
N GLU A 152 -31.80 2.44 5.96
CA GLU A 152 -30.80 3.52 5.98
C GLU A 152 -30.19 3.66 7.39
N SER A 153 -30.96 3.40 8.45
CA SER A 153 -30.45 3.35 9.84
C SER A 153 -29.57 2.15 10.15
N ASP A 154 -29.67 1.08 9.34
CA ASP A 154 -28.87 -0.13 9.47
C ASP A 154 -27.48 0.00 8.83
N GLN A 155 -27.28 0.98 7.95
CA GLN A 155 -26.00 1.23 7.29
C GLN A 155 -25.10 2.12 8.16
N LEU A 156 -23.87 1.67 8.39
CA LEU A 156 -22.87 2.49 9.06
C LEU A 156 -22.59 3.76 8.25
N PRO A 157 -22.45 4.93 8.90
CA PRO A 157 -21.98 6.14 8.24
C PRO A 157 -20.65 5.88 7.51
N PRO A 158 -20.37 6.59 6.40
CA PRO A 158 -19.13 6.40 5.66
C PRO A 158 -17.89 6.61 6.56
N GLU A 159 -16.79 5.95 6.20
CA GLU A 159 -15.56 5.98 7.00
C GLU A 159 -15.05 7.42 7.16
N THR A 160 -14.77 7.79 8.40
CA THR A 160 -14.10 9.04 8.68
C THR A 160 -12.60 8.86 8.54
N VAL A 161 -11.91 9.97 8.32
CA VAL A 161 -10.45 10.06 8.28
C VAL A 161 -9.75 9.41 9.49
N GLU A 162 -10.38 9.43 10.66
CA GLU A 162 -9.86 8.81 11.88
C GLU A 162 -9.93 7.29 11.86
N ASP A 163 -10.98 6.73 11.24
CA ASP A 163 -11.20 5.29 11.13
C ASP A 163 -10.13 4.63 10.29
N LEU A 164 -9.61 5.35 9.28
CA LEU A 164 -8.53 4.93 8.40
C LEU A 164 -7.16 4.80 9.10
N ARG A 165 -7.06 5.05 10.41
CA ARG A 165 -5.78 4.98 11.16
C ARG A 165 -5.55 3.61 11.77
N PRO A 166 -4.63 2.79 11.22
CA PRO A 166 -4.29 1.49 11.81
C PRO A 166 -3.57 1.63 13.16
N PHE A 167 -2.76 2.67 13.33
CA PHE A 167 -1.95 2.88 14.54
C PHE A 167 -2.44 4.13 15.27
N PRO A 168 -3.03 4.01 16.47
CA PRO A 168 -3.57 5.17 17.19
C PRO A 168 -2.48 6.17 17.61
N SER A 169 -1.24 5.73 17.78
CA SER A 169 -0.10 6.60 18.12
C SER A 169 0.39 7.46 16.95
N ASN A 170 0.24 6.99 15.70
CA ASN A 170 0.69 7.70 14.51
C ASN A 170 -0.50 8.31 13.75
N ARG A 171 -0.69 9.62 13.91
CA ARG A 171 -1.81 10.34 13.27
C ARG A 171 -1.62 10.56 11.76
N PHE A 172 -0.38 10.52 11.27
CA PHE A 172 -0.05 10.82 9.88
C PHE A 172 -0.27 9.62 8.97
N PHE A 173 0.02 8.41 9.46
CA PHE A 173 -0.17 7.20 8.66
C PHE A 173 -1.64 6.78 8.63
N ARG A 174 -2.19 6.72 7.42
CA ARG A 174 -3.58 6.35 7.15
C ARG A 174 -3.59 5.29 6.06
N SER A 175 -4.55 4.37 6.16
CA SER A 175 -4.83 3.40 5.13
C SER A 175 -5.48 4.12 3.94
N GLN A 176 -4.69 4.33 2.89
CA GLN A 176 -5.20 4.90 1.65
C GLN A 176 -6.08 3.86 0.93
N PRO A 177 -7.11 4.30 0.20
CA PRO A 177 -7.96 3.38 -0.53
C PRO A 177 -7.17 2.61 -1.59
N VAL A 178 -7.57 1.38 -1.86
CA VAL A 178 -7.01 0.54 -2.93
C VAL A 178 -7.96 0.51 -4.13
N LEU A 179 -7.43 0.31 -5.32
CA LEU A 179 -8.25 0.19 -6.54
C LEU A 179 -9.22 -0.99 -6.40
N SER A 180 -10.51 -0.79 -6.67
CA SER A 180 -11.48 -1.88 -6.72
C SER A 180 -11.15 -2.88 -7.83
N GLU A 181 -11.70 -4.10 -7.76
CA GLU A 181 -11.51 -5.10 -8.82
C GLU A 181 -12.03 -4.60 -10.16
N ASP A 182 -13.23 -3.99 -10.15
CA ASP A 182 -13.88 -3.43 -11.32
C ASP A 182 -13.06 -2.30 -11.95
N LEU A 183 -12.45 -1.43 -11.13
CA LEU A 183 -11.60 -0.34 -11.62
C LEU A 183 -10.32 -0.88 -12.27
N ARG A 184 -9.71 -1.92 -11.69
CA ARG A 184 -8.54 -2.58 -12.31
C ARG A 184 -8.90 -3.20 -13.65
N GLU A 185 -10.08 -3.81 -13.76
CA GLU A 185 -10.57 -4.37 -15.01
C GLU A 185 -10.91 -3.29 -16.04
N ALA A 186 -11.52 -2.19 -15.63
CA ALA A 186 -11.82 -1.05 -16.50
C ALA A 186 -10.55 -0.42 -17.07
N ILE A 187 -9.50 -0.24 -16.24
CA ILE A 187 -8.19 0.25 -16.68
C ILE A 187 -7.58 -0.72 -17.72
N TYR A 188 -7.60 -2.02 -17.44
CA TYR A 188 -7.06 -3.02 -18.36
C TYR A 188 -7.79 -3.01 -19.71
N LYS A 189 -9.13 -2.98 -19.69
CA LYS A 189 -9.96 -2.88 -20.91
C LYS A 189 -9.59 -1.62 -21.70
N ALA A 190 -9.64 -0.45 -21.07
CA ALA A 190 -9.33 0.83 -21.71
C ALA A 190 -7.96 0.86 -22.41
N MET A 191 -6.95 0.14 -21.88
CA MET A 191 -5.63 0.06 -22.49
C MET A 191 -5.51 -1.01 -23.58
N THR A 192 -6.26 -2.11 -23.48
CA THR A 192 -6.22 -3.23 -24.43
C THR A 192 -7.30 -3.13 -25.52
N ASP A 193 -8.19 -2.14 -25.44
CA ASP A 193 -9.28 -1.94 -26.40
C ASP A 193 -8.75 -1.88 -27.85
N PRO A 194 -9.23 -2.75 -28.76
CA PRO A 194 -8.66 -2.89 -30.10
C PRO A 194 -8.95 -1.68 -31.01
N HIS A 195 -10.03 -0.94 -30.72
CA HIS A 195 -10.46 0.19 -31.54
C HIS A 195 -9.83 1.51 -31.10
N ARG A 196 -9.62 1.70 -29.80
CA ARG A 196 -9.12 2.95 -29.22
C ARG A 196 -8.34 2.67 -27.93
N PRO A 197 -7.12 2.15 -28.03
CA PRO A 197 -6.29 1.92 -26.85
C PRO A 197 -5.94 3.27 -26.22
N MET A 198 -6.21 3.42 -24.93
CA MET A 198 -5.72 4.55 -24.17
C MET A 198 -4.23 4.38 -23.89
N SER A 199 -3.47 5.45 -24.07
CA SER A 199 -2.09 5.49 -23.62
C SER A 199 -1.98 5.58 -22.11
N LEU A 200 -0.81 5.22 -21.57
CA LEU A 200 -0.55 5.30 -20.13
C LEU A 200 -0.88 6.70 -19.55
N PRO A 201 -0.42 7.83 -20.13
CA PRO A 201 -0.74 9.14 -19.59
C PRO A 201 -2.23 9.50 -19.70
N ALA A 202 -2.88 9.11 -20.80
CA ALA A 202 -4.31 9.36 -21.00
C ALA A 202 -5.17 8.58 -20.00
N ALA A 203 -4.84 7.31 -19.75
CA ALA A 203 -5.51 6.48 -18.76
C ALA A 203 -5.32 7.05 -17.35
N SER A 204 -4.15 7.58 -17.02
CA SER A 204 -3.87 8.23 -15.71
C SER A 204 -4.78 9.41 -15.47
N VAL A 205 -4.88 10.33 -16.44
CA VAL A 205 -5.76 11.49 -16.34
C VAL A 205 -7.23 11.09 -16.31
N HIS A 206 -7.62 10.08 -17.10
CA HIS A 206 -9.00 9.61 -17.16
C HIS A 206 -9.47 8.98 -15.83
N PHE A 207 -8.68 8.07 -15.26
CA PHE A 207 -9.06 7.34 -14.04
C PHE A 207 -8.59 8.03 -12.75
N GLY A 208 -7.74 9.05 -12.83
CA GLY A 208 -7.17 9.74 -11.67
C GLY A 208 -6.21 8.85 -10.86
N VAL A 209 -5.38 8.07 -11.55
CA VAL A 209 -4.44 7.09 -10.98
C VAL A 209 -3.06 7.29 -11.57
N SER A 210 -1.98 7.27 -10.78
CA SER A 210 -0.62 7.53 -11.27
C SER A 210 -0.18 6.58 -12.41
N ASN A 211 0.69 7.09 -13.29
CA ASN A 211 1.27 6.34 -14.40
C ASN A 211 1.92 5.02 -13.95
N GLU A 212 2.68 5.06 -12.85
CA GLU A 212 3.37 3.91 -12.28
C GLU A 212 2.39 2.83 -11.83
N ARG A 213 1.31 3.25 -11.15
CA ARG A 213 0.26 2.34 -10.66
C ARG A 213 -0.52 1.74 -11.82
N ILE A 214 -0.85 2.51 -12.86
CA ILE A 214 -1.51 1.97 -14.06
C ILE A 214 -0.64 0.94 -14.76
N GLY A 215 0.66 1.22 -14.94
CA GLY A 215 1.60 0.27 -15.53
C GLY A 215 1.71 -1.02 -14.70
N ALA A 216 1.66 -0.93 -13.37
CA ALA A 216 1.61 -2.09 -12.49
C ALA A 216 0.30 -2.88 -12.62
N VAL A 217 -0.86 -2.18 -12.65
CA VAL A 217 -2.18 -2.81 -12.83
C VAL A 217 -2.25 -3.55 -14.16
N TYR A 218 -1.80 -2.93 -15.25
CA TYR A 218 -1.74 -3.55 -16.56
C TYR A 218 -0.94 -4.86 -16.53
N ARG A 219 0.30 -4.82 -16.00
CA ARG A 219 1.16 -6.00 -15.87
C ARG A 219 0.53 -7.12 -15.03
N LEU A 220 0.00 -6.79 -13.85
CA LEU A 220 -0.62 -7.77 -12.96
C LEU A 220 -1.91 -8.36 -13.54
N LYS A 221 -2.73 -7.56 -14.22
CA LYS A 221 -3.93 -8.04 -14.90
C LYS A 221 -3.60 -8.91 -16.11
N HIS A 222 -2.56 -8.55 -16.87
CA HIS A 222 -2.09 -9.38 -17.96
C HIS A 222 -1.66 -10.77 -17.45
N MET A 223 -0.83 -10.82 -16.39
CA MET A 223 -0.45 -12.07 -15.73
C MET A 223 -1.66 -12.86 -15.18
N GLU A 224 -2.66 -12.18 -14.61
CA GLU A 224 -3.90 -12.82 -14.16
C GLU A 224 -4.64 -13.51 -15.33
N LYS A 225 -4.74 -12.84 -16.48
CA LYS A 225 -5.34 -13.42 -17.69
C LYS A 225 -4.54 -14.58 -18.25
N GLU A 226 -3.20 -14.50 -18.23
CA GLU A 226 -2.33 -15.62 -18.61
C GLU A 226 -2.50 -16.82 -17.68
N TRP A 227 -2.62 -16.61 -16.37
CA TRP A 227 -2.85 -17.69 -15.41
C TRP A 227 -4.20 -18.37 -15.62
N ILE A 228 -5.23 -17.59 -15.91
CA ILE A 228 -6.55 -18.11 -16.30
C ILE A 228 -6.44 -18.92 -17.59
N ALA A 229 -5.72 -18.42 -18.60
CA ALA A 229 -5.50 -19.12 -19.87
C ALA A 229 -4.72 -20.44 -19.67
N GLN A 230 -3.78 -20.47 -18.73
CA GLN A 230 -3.04 -21.67 -18.32
C GLN A 230 -3.86 -22.61 -17.41
N GLY A 231 -5.07 -22.23 -17.00
CA GLY A 231 -5.93 -23.02 -16.11
C GLY A 231 -5.45 -23.08 -14.65
N LYS A 232 -4.60 -22.14 -14.20
CA LYS A 232 -4.15 -22.07 -12.80
C LYS A 232 -5.27 -21.60 -11.89
N THR A 233 -5.36 -22.19 -10.70
CA THR A 233 -6.36 -21.81 -9.69
C THR A 233 -5.97 -20.49 -9.01
N LEU A 234 -6.91 -19.54 -9.00
CA LEU A 234 -6.71 -18.24 -8.37
C LEU A 234 -7.18 -18.26 -6.91
N ALA A 235 -6.51 -17.49 -6.05
CA ALA A 235 -6.84 -17.35 -4.63
C ALA A 235 -8.04 -16.40 -4.39
N ILE A 236 -9.19 -16.70 -5.00
CA ILE A 236 -10.40 -15.85 -5.00
C ILE A 236 -10.96 -15.61 -3.58
N PRO A 237 -11.12 -16.63 -2.72
CA PRO A 237 -11.68 -16.41 -1.38
C PRO A 237 -10.80 -15.50 -0.52
N TYR A 238 -9.48 -15.69 -0.61
CA TYR A 238 -8.50 -14.86 0.08
C TYR A 238 -8.57 -13.40 -0.42
N ARG A 239 -8.55 -13.21 -1.75
CA ARG A 239 -8.63 -11.88 -2.36
C ARG A 239 -9.90 -11.14 -1.92
N LYS A 240 -11.07 -11.80 -1.98
CA LYS A 240 -12.35 -11.21 -1.57
C LYS A 240 -12.31 -10.77 -0.12
N ALA A 241 -11.92 -11.67 0.79
CA ALA A 241 -11.83 -11.37 2.21
C ALA A 241 -10.90 -10.19 2.52
N VAL A 242 -9.73 -10.09 1.85
CA VAL A 242 -8.80 -8.96 2.03
C VAL A 242 -9.38 -7.66 1.47
N MET A 243 -10.01 -7.69 0.30
CA MET A 243 -10.60 -6.50 -0.32
C MET A 243 -11.81 -5.95 0.45
N ASP A 244 -12.47 -6.76 1.28
CA ASP A 244 -13.57 -6.32 2.14
C ASP A 244 -13.08 -5.62 3.41
N MET A 245 -11.82 -5.83 3.80
CA MET A 245 -11.19 -5.18 4.96
C MET A 245 -10.55 -3.83 4.64
N LEU A 246 -10.37 -3.50 3.37
CA LEU A 246 -9.64 -2.32 2.90
C LEU A 246 -10.59 -1.28 2.32
N PRO A 247 -10.28 0.03 2.45
CA PRO A 247 -11.04 1.05 1.78
C PRO A 247 -10.79 0.94 0.27
N LYS A 248 -11.82 1.12 -0.55
CA LYS A 248 -11.75 0.91 -2.00
C LYS A 248 -12.17 2.17 -2.75
N THR A 249 -11.48 2.50 -3.83
CA THR A 249 -12.02 3.46 -4.83
C THR A 249 -12.86 2.71 -5.85
N PRO A 250 -14.19 2.92 -5.88
CA PRO A 250 -15.06 2.23 -6.83
C PRO A 250 -14.82 2.76 -8.24
N HIS A 251 -15.13 1.91 -9.24
CA HIS A 251 -15.21 2.38 -10.61
C HIS A 251 -16.54 3.10 -10.80
N VAL A 252 -16.47 4.40 -11.03
CA VAL A 252 -17.61 5.18 -11.51
C VAL A 252 -17.65 4.96 -13.02
N GLY A 253 -18.53 4.08 -13.50
CA GLY A 253 -18.71 3.83 -14.94
C GLY A 253 -19.23 5.07 -15.69
N ASP A 254 -19.63 4.91 -16.95
CA ASP A 254 -20.07 5.98 -17.88
C ASP A 254 -21.32 6.79 -17.45
N SER A 255 -21.75 6.67 -16.19
CA SER A 255 -22.56 7.71 -15.58
C SER A 255 -21.86 9.06 -15.75
N ASN A 256 -22.59 10.14 -16.05
CA ASN A 256 -22.07 11.52 -16.22
C ASN A 256 -21.34 12.10 -14.98
N LYS A 257 -21.00 11.28 -13.99
CA LYS A 257 -20.24 11.61 -12.80
C LYS A 257 -18.75 11.60 -13.13
N ARG A 258 -18.03 12.61 -12.66
CA ARG A 258 -16.58 12.66 -12.79
C ARG A 258 -15.95 11.48 -12.04
N PRO A 259 -14.91 10.82 -12.61
CA PRO A 259 -14.14 9.82 -11.88
C PRO A 259 -13.62 10.38 -10.56
N ILE A 260 -13.70 9.55 -9.51
CA ILE A 260 -13.15 9.90 -8.20
C ILE A 260 -11.63 9.75 -8.30
N PRO A 261 -10.83 10.82 -8.10
CA PRO A 261 -9.38 10.71 -8.15
C PRO A 261 -8.91 9.78 -7.04
N HIS A 262 -8.14 8.75 -7.41
CA HIS A 262 -7.62 7.77 -6.46
C HIS A 262 -6.44 8.33 -5.68
N GLU A 263 -5.56 9.06 -6.35
CA GLU A 263 -4.36 9.67 -5.79
C GLU A 263 -3.99 10.94 -6.57
N PRO A 264 -3.17 11.84 -6.01
CA PRO A 264 -2.70 13.02 -6.73
C PRO A 264 -1.76 12.60 -7.88
N ILE A 265 -2.22 12.82 -9.12
CA ILE A 265 -1.44 12.48 -10.33
C ILE A 265 -0.35 13.50 -10.68
N ASN A 266 -0.38 14.68 -10.07
CA ASN A 266 0.52 15.81 -10.36
C ASN A 266 1.60 16.02 -9.28
N ASP A 267 1.77 15.05 -8.38
CA ASP A 267 2.78 15.13 -7.33
C ASP A 267 4.20 15.09 -7.91
N LEU A 268 5.05 15.95 -7.36
CA LEU A 268 6.37 16.25 -7.89
C LEU A 268 7.45 15.89 -6.87
N ILE A 269 8.46 15.15 -7.31
CA ILE A 269 9.58 14.78 -6.44
C ILE A 269 10.40 16.04 -6.11
N VAL A 270 10.59 16.31 -4.81
CA VAL A 270 11.39 17.44 -4.34
C VAL A 270 12.86 17.19 -4.68
N HIS A 271 13.37 17.96 -5.64
CA HIS A 271 14.78 17.89 -6.07
C HIS A 271 15.70 18.42 -4.96
N PRO A 272 16.88 17.83 -4.72
CA PRO A 272 17.80 18.32 -3.69
C PRO A 272 18.18 19.80 -3.85
N ALA A 273 18.36 20.28 -5.08
CA ALA A 273 18.71 21.67 -5.35
C ALA A 273 17.63 22.67 -4.85
N THR A 274 16.35 22.28 -4.86
CA THR A 274 15.24 23.15 -4.44
C THR A 274 15.00 23.14 -2.93
N ARG A 275 15.82 22.46 -2.14
CA ARG A 275 15.70 22.43 -0.66
C ARG A 275 16.34 23.64 0.01
N GLN A 276 17.15 24.41 -0.72
CA GLN A 276 17.81 25.59 -0.20
C GLN A 276 16.82 26.75 -0.11
N GLN A 277 16.95 27.56 0.94
CA GLN A 277 16.21 28.81 1.06
C GLN A 277 17.00 29.91 0.34
N LEU A 278 16.46 30.43 -0.76
CA LEU A 278 17.12 31.47 -1.57
C LEU A 278 16.29 32.75 -1.58
N PHE A 279 16.98 33.88 -1.38
CA PHE A 279 16.44 35.23 -1.54
C PHE A 279 17.24 35.92 -2.64
N VAL A 280 16.73 35.86 -3.87
CA VAL A 280 17.44 36.41 -5.04
C VAL A 280 17.12 37.89 -5.17
N PRO A 281 18.11 38.80 -5.04
CA PRO A 281 17.88 40.21 -5.29
C PRO A 281 17.63 40.42 -6.78
N VAL A 282 16.48 41.00 -7.10
CA VAL A 282 16.07 41.34 -8.47
C VAL A 282 15.68 42.80 -8.55
N ALA A 283 15.71 43.38 -9.75
CA ALA A 283 15.19 44.72 -9.95
C ALA A 283 13.70 44.78 -9.56
N GLU A 284 13.27 45.91 -9.01
CA GLU A 284 11.90 46.15 -8.53
C GLU A 284 10.83 45.94 -9.62
N SER A 285 11.17 46.16 -10.88
CA SER A 285 10.29 45.99 -12.04
C SER A 285 10.42 44.62 -12.73
N ARG A 286 11.30 43.73 -12.25
CA ARG A 286 11.52 42.43 -12.89
C ARG A 286 10.35 41.49 -12.61
N GLN A 287 9.76 40.94 -13.67
CA GLN A 287 8.81 39.85 -13.56
C GLN A 287 9.54 38.53 -13.33
N PHE A 288 9.57 38.05 -12.09
CA PHE A 288 10.25 36.82 -11.71
C PHE A 288 9.34 35.59 -11.89
N THR A 289 9.63 34.75 -12.88
CA THR A 289 8.79 33.61 -13.27
C THR A 289 9.24 32.28 -12.64
N ARG A 290 8.46 31.20 -12.82
CA ARG A 290 8.86 29.85 -12.39
C ARG A 290 10.10 29.33 -13.12
N VAL A 291 10.31 29.79 -14.36
CA VAL A 291 11.52 29.46 -15.14
C VAL A 291 12.74 30.17 -14.55
N ASP A 292 12.60 31.44 -14.18
CA ASP A 292 13.65 32.18 -13.46
C ASP A 292 13.97 31.54 -12.11
N ALA A 293 12.94 31.12 -11.37
CA ALA A 293 13.10 30.43 -10.09
C ALA A 293 13.84 29.10 -10.24
N GLY A 294 13.51 28.31 -11.28
CA GLY A 294 14.22 27.06 -11.60
C GLY A 294 15.72 27.31 -11.82
N LYS A 295 16.04 28.27 -12.70
CA LYS A 295 17.42 28.70 -12.99
C LYS A 295 18.15 29.26 -11.78
N ALA A 296 17.44 29.93 -10.87
CA ALA A 296 18.03 30.43 -9.64
C ALA A 296 18.46 29.32 -8.67
N PHE A 297 17.78 28.17 -8.68
CA PHE A 297 18.21 27.00 -7.91
C PHE A 297 19.36 26.24 -8.61
N ASP A 298 19.23 25.98 -9.90
CA ASP A 298 20.23 25.29 -10.71
C ASP A 298 19.99 25.62 -12.21
N ASN A 299 21.06 25.81 -12.97
CA ASN A 299 20.98 26.23 -14.38
C ASN A 299 20.26 25.20 -15.26
N ASP A 300 20.42 23.90 -14.95
CA ASP A 300 19.87 22.81 -15.74
C ASP A 300 18.49 22.35 -15.24
N LEU A 301 17.96 22.98 -14.19
CA LEU A 301 16.70 22.58 -13.59
C LEU A 301 15.50 23.11 -14.39
N LEU A 302 14.73 22.17 -14.92
CA LEU A 302 13.45 22.44 -15.55
C LEU A 302 12.45 23.06 -14.56
N PRO A 303 11.55 23.96 -15.00
CA PRO A 303 10.49 24.51 -14.17
C PRO A 303 9.54 23.41 -13.69
N ALA A 304 8.78 23.69 -12.63
CA ALA A 304 7.84 22.72 -12.06
C ALA A 304 6.86 22.20 -13.13
N ASP A 305 6.30 23.09 -13.96
CA ASP A 305 5.32 22.77 -15.00
C ASP A 305 5.77 21.64 -15.94
N ASP A 306 7.06 21.59 -16.31
CA ASP A 306 7.61 20.60 -17.25
C ASP A 306 8.05 19.30 -16.56
N ARG A 307 8.21 19.34 -15.23
CA ARG A 307 8.65 18.19 -14.41
C ARG A 307 7.49 17.36 -13.86
N ILE A 308 6.25 17.85 -13.96
CA ILE A 308 5.04 17.11 -13.56
C ILE A 308 4.95 15.83 -14.43
N PRO A 309 4.45 14.70 -13.93
CA PRO A 309 4.23 13.49 -14.73
C PRO A 309 3.30 13.68 -15.95
N HIS A 310 2.46 14.72 -15.93
CA HIS A 310 1.46 15.07 -16.95
C HIS A 310 1.59 16.54 -17.40
N PRO A 311 2.68 16.90 -18.11
CA PRO A 311 2.86 18.29 -18.59
C PRO A 311 1.79 18.67 -19.63
N GLU A 312 1.24 17.68 -20.34
CA GLU A 312 0.14 17.85 -21.29
C GLU A 312 -1.08 18.56 -20.68
N MET A 313 -1.39 18.30 -19.41
CA MET A 313 -2.52 18.92 -18.71
C MET A 313 -2.35 20.44 -18.57
N VAL A 314 -1.11 20.92 -18.39
CA VAL A 314 -0.81 22.34 -18.30
C VAL A 314 -1.12 23.03 -19.62
N HIS A 315 -0.80 22.39 -20.75
CA HIS A 315 -1.12 22.93 -22.07
C HIS A 315 -2.63 22.99 -22.33
N VAL A 316 -3.37 21.93 -21.95
CA VAL A 316 -4.84 21.91 -22.08
C VAL A 316 -5.49 23.00 -21.24
N GLU A 317 -4.99 23.24 -20.03
CA GLU A 317 -5.51 24.30 -19.17
C GLU A 317 -5.18 25.69 -19.72
N ARG A 318 -3.96 25.90 -20.24
CA ARG A 318 -3.59 27.15 -20.92
C ARG A 318 -4.49 27.43 -22.12
N ASP A 319 -4.78 26.41 -22.92
CA ASP A 319 -5.67 26.52 -24.08
C ASP A 319 -7.12 26.89 -23.66
N THR A 320 -7.53 26.44 -22.47
CA THR A 320 -8.83 26.75 -21.87
C THR A 320 -8.88 28.20 -21.40
N ILE A 321 -7.83 28.66 -20.71
CA ILE A 321 -7.69 30.06 -20.25
C ILE A 321 -7.64 31.03 -21.44
N SER A 322 -7.03 30.64 -22.56
CA SER A 322 -7.02 31.46 -23.78
C SER A 322 -8.37 31.52 -24.51
N GLY A 323 -9.42 30.86 -24.00
CA GLY A 323 -10.79 30.95 -24.52
C GLY A 323 -11.04 30.18 -25.81
N MET A 324 -10.21 29.19 -26.14
CA MET A 324 -10.36 28.42 -27.38
C MET A 324 -11.52 27.40 -27.31
N PRO A 325 -12.23 27.15 -28.42
CA PRO A 325 -13.36 26.23 -28.44
C PRO A 325 -12.92 24.80 -28.12
N SER A 326 -13.82 24.01 -27.52
CA SER A 326 -13.50 22.67 -27.02
C SER A 326 -13.03 21.69 -28.10
N SER A 327 -13.50 21.85 -29.35
CA SER A 327 -13.10 21.02 -30.49
C SER A 327 -11.64 21.21 -30.84
N GLU A 328 -11.22 22.47 -31.04
CA GLU A 328 -9.84 22.83 -31.38
C GLU A 328 -8.87 22.43 -30.26
N ARG A 329 -9.28 22.58 -28.99
CA ARG A 329 -8.49 22.11 -27.83
C ARG A 329 -8.23 20.61 -27.89
N LEU A 330 -9.25 19.83 -28.22
CA LEU A 330 -9.14 18.37 -28.32
C LEU A 330 -8.23 17.96 -29.49
N GLU A 331 -8.34 18.64 -30.64
CA GLU A 331 -7.50 18.38 -31.81
C GLU A 331 -6.03 18.67 -31.52
N ARG A 332 -5.71 19.84 -30.96
CA ARG A 332 -4.33 20.17 -30.57
C ARG A 332 -3.78 19.23 -29.51
N ALA A 333 -4.59 18.84 -28.52
CA ALA A 333 -4.17 17.88 -27.51
C ALA A 333 -3.84 16.52 -28.16
N LYS A 334 -4.67 16.05 -29.09
CA LYS A 334 -4.41 14.82 -29.85
C LYS A 334 -3.14 14.92 -30.69
N GLU A 335 -2.94 16.01 -31.41
CA GLU A 335 -1.75 16.24 -32.23
C GLU A 335 -0.46 16.20 -31.39
N ARG A 336 -0.42 16.90 -30.25
CA ARG A 336 0.71 16.89 -29.32
C ARG A 336 1.01 15.50 -28.79
N LEU A 337 -0.04 14.76 -28.41
CA LEU A 337 0.10 13.39 -27.90
C LEU A 337 0.64 12.45 -28.99
N ILE A 338 0.13 12.55 -30.22
CA ILE A 338 0.60 11.75 -31.35
C ILE A 338 2.07 12.09 -31.68
N SER A 339 2.44 13.37 -31.69
CA SER A 339 3.82 13.78 -31.97
C SER A 339 4.79 13.28 -30.89
N GLN A 340 4.43 13.43 -29.61
CA GLN A 340 5.25 12.96 -28.50
C GLN A 340 5.41 11.43 -28.50
N MET A 341 4.34 10.69 -28.81
CA MET A 341 4.41 9.23 -28.93
C MET A 341 5.32 8.81 -30.06
N LYS A 342 5.18 9.44 -31.24
CA LYS A 342 6.00 9.15 -32.41
C LYS A 342 7.48 9.42 -32.14
N GLU A 343 7.80 10.57 -31.56
CA GLU A 343 9.19 10.89 -31.20
C GLU A 343 9.76 9.90 -30.18
N LYS A 344 8.95 9.49 -29.19
CA LYS A 344 9.38 8.52 -28.18
C LYS A 344 9.59 7.14 -28.78
N SER A 345 8.68 6.66 -29.62
CA SER A 345 8.82 5.36 -30.29
C SER A 345 10.04 5.34 -31.22
N GLU A 346 10.25 6.40 -32.00
CA GLU A 346 11.41 6.52 -32.89
C GLU A 346 12.73 6.51 -32.10
N LYS A 347 12.80 7.24 -30.97
CA LYS A 347 13.98 7.24 -30.09
C LYS A 347 14.24 5.86 -29.46
N GLU A 348 13.19 5.17 -29.00
CA GLU A 348 13.30 3.83 -28.43
C GLU A 348 13.72 2.78 -29.48
N GLU A 349 13.16 2.84 -30.68
CA GLU A 349 13.53 1.97 -31.79
C GLU A 349 14.95 2.21 -32.24
N ALA A 350 15.37 3.47 -32.40
CA ALA A 350 16.73 3.83 -32.73
C ALA A 350 17.72 3.35 -31.65
N ALA A 351 17.38 3.48 -30.36
CA ALA A 351 18.22 2.98 -29.27
C ALA A 351 18.34 1.45 -29.29
N LYS A 352 17.24 0.72 -29.48
CA LYS A 352 17.24 -0.75 -29.61
C LYS A 352 18.03 -1.22 -30.84
N GLN A 353 17.93 -0.49 -31.95
CA GLN A 353 18.70 -0.79 -33.16
C GLN A 353 20.19 -0.54 -32.95
N ALA A 354 20.55 0.57 -32.30
CA ALA A 354 21.94 0.89 -31.96
C ALA A 354 22.55 -0.16 -31.01
N GLU A 355 21.79 -0.60 -30.00
CA GLU A 355 22.21 -1.66 -29.09
C GLU A 355 22.42 -2.98 -29.84
N LYS A 356 21.46 -3.40 -30.68
CA LYS A 356 21.61 -4.59 -31.52
C LYS A 356 22.78 -4.49 -32.50
N ALA A 357 23.03 -3.31 -33.06
CA ALA A 357 24.14 -3.09 -33.99
C ALA A 357 25.50 -3.19 -33.29
N ALA A 358 25.58 -2.82 -32.01
CA ALA A 358 26.79 -3.00 -31.21
C ALA A 358 27.04 -4.46 -30.77
N LEU A 359 26.03 -5.33 -30.86
CA LEU A 359 26.10 -6.73 -30.44
C LEU A 359 26.32 -7.65 -31.64
N THR A 360 27.51 -8.23 -31.75
CA THR A 360 27.80 -9.27 -32.74
C THR A 360 27.63 -10.66 -32.12
N LYS A 361 26.73 -11.47 -32.68
CA LYS A 361 26.48 -12.85 -32.22
C LYS A 361 27.23 -13.83 -33.12
N VAL A 362 28.21 -14.53 -32.55
CA VAL A 362 29.00 -15.56 -33.22
C VAL A 362 28.53 -16.93 -32.74
N ALA A 363 27.89 -17.69 -33.64
CA ALA A 363 27.37 -19.00 -33.32
C ALA A 363 28.50 -19.99 -33.01
N GLY A 364 28.41 -20.68 -31.89
CA GLY A 364 29.38 -21.71 -31.47
C GLY A 364 28.75 -23.10 -31.46
N ARG A 365 29.55 -24.12 -31.08
CA ARG A 365 29.06 -25.51 -31.02
C ARG A 365 28.07 -25.76 -29.86
N ARG A 366 28.25 -25.07 -28.73
CA ARG A 366 27.42 -25.25 -27.51
C ARG A 366 26.80 -23.94 -27.00
N TRP A 367 27.43 -22.82 -27.29
CA TRP A 367 27.06 -21.49 -26.81
C TRP A 367 27.26 -20.52 -27.96
N ASP A 368 26.41 -19.50 -28.02
CA ASP A 368 26.61 -18.37 -28.91
C ASP A 368 27.37 -17.29 -28.16
N PHE A 369 28.48 -16.83 -28.73
CA PHE A 369 29.26 -15.74 -28.16
C PHE A 369 28.62 -14.42 -28.57
N VAL A 370 28.18 -13.65 -27.58
CA VAL A 370 27.68 -12.28 -27.79
C VAL A 370 28.81 -11.32 -27.48
N ILE A 371 29.39 -10.73 -28.52
CA ILE A 371 30.51 -9.79 -28.41
C ILE A 371 29.94 -8.38 -28.58
N GLN A 372 30.11 -7.56 -27.55
CA GLN A 372 29.68 -6.17 -27.56
C GLN A 372 30.88 -5.27 -27.88
N ASP A 373 30.74 -4.42 -28.90
CA ASP A 373 31.74 -3.40 -29.20
C ASP A 373 31.67 -2.29 -28.16
N VAL A 374 32.81 -1.97 -27.55
CA VAL A 374 32.94 -0.97 -26.49
C VAL A 374 34.04 0.03 -26.83
N SER A 375 33.83 1.30 -26.47
CA SER A 375 34.83 2.35 -26.70
C SER A 375 35.89 2.35 -25.60
N VAL A 376 37.16 2.15 -25.99
CA VAL A 376 38.32 2.18 -25.07
C VAL A 376 38.65 3.60 -24.61
N GLU A 377 38.27 4.61 -25.38
CA GLU A 377 38.53 6.03 -25.07
C GLU A 377 37.58 6.60 -24.01
N SER A 378 36.52 5.86 -23.67
CA SER A 378 35.50 6.23 -22.67
C SER A 378 35.96 6.12 -21.20
N VAL A 379 37.25 6.34 -20.93
CA VAL A 379 37.87 6.23 -19.60
C VAL A 379 38.15 7.58 -18.94
N GLY A 380 37.89 8.69 -19.64
CA GLY A 380 38.16 10.04 -19.16
C GLY A 380 39.64 10.39 -19.16
N LYS A 381 39.97 11.66 -18.88
CA LYS A 381 41.35 12.18 -18.95
C LYS A 381 42.33 11.46 -18.02
N ASP A 382 41.87 11.09 -16.83
CA ASP A 382 42.69 10.47 -15.78
C ASP A 382 42.48 8.95 -15.66
N GLY A 383 41.75 8.33 -16.60
CA GLY A 383 41.38 6.91 -16.55
C GLY A 383 40.32 6.57 -15.49
N ARG A 384 39.61 7.57 -14.95
CA ARG A 384 38.63 7.45 -13.86
C ARG A 384 37.24 7.94 -14.29
N ASP A 385 36.59 7.20 -15.18
CA ASP A 385 35.19 7.47 -15.58
C ASP A 385 34.29 6.28 -15.25
N TYR A 386 33.08 6.51 -14.72
CA TYR A 386 32.08 5.49 -14.41
C TYR A 386 31.63 4.67 -15.62
N ARG A 387 31.76 5.23 -16.83
CA ARG A 387 31.42 4.55 -18.09
C ARG A 387 32.50 3.57 -18.58
N GLY A 388 33.72 3.68 -18.07
CA GLY A 388 34.83 2.84 -18.50
C GLY A 388 34.58 1.35 -18.25
N VAL A 389 34.79 0.53 -19.28
CA VAL A 389 34.56 -0.93 -19.24
C VAL A 389 35.84 -1.66 -18.85
N GLY A 390 35.72 -2.62 -17.93
CA GLY A 390 36.82 -3.48 -17.48
C GLY A 390 37.06 -3.45 -15.97
N TRP A 391 37.91 -4.37 -15.48
CA TRP A 391 38.31 -4.39 -14.08
C TRP A 391 39.38 -3.32 -13.82
N ARG A 392 39.10 -2.37 -12.93
CA ARG A 392 40.02 -1.26 -12.65
C ARG A 392 41.26 -1.72 -11.88
N TYR A 393 42.42 -1.22 -12.26
CA TYR A 393 43.69 -1.46 -11.57
C TYR A 393 43.88 -0.49 -10.40
N GLY A 394 44.66 -0.91 -9.39
CA GLY A 394 44.99 -0.08 -8.22
C GLY A 394 43.89 0.04 -7.17
N LEU A 395 42.83 -0.77 -7.25
CA LEU A 395 41.75 -0.84 -6.26
C LEU A 395 41.78 -2.19 -5.51
N PRO A 396 42.04 -2.22 -4.19
CA PRO A 396 41.98 -3.46 -3.41
C PRO A 396 40.53 -3.94 -3.26
N HIS A 397 40.36 -5.25 -3.02
CA HIS A 397 39.03 -5.82 -2.76
C HIS A 397 38.36 -5.15 -1.56
N GLU A 398 37.10 -4.77 -1.73
CA GLU A 398 36.31 -4.09 -0.71
C GLU A 398 35.55 -5.05 0.22
N ASP A 399 35.80 -6.36 0.11
CA ASP A 399 35.03 -7.41 0.80
C ASP A 399 34.99 -7.29 2.33
N ARG A 400 36.02 -6.66 2.90
CA ARG A 400 36.16 -6.42 4.36
C ARG A 400 35.55 -5.09 4.80
N LYS A 401 35.15 -4.21 3.88
CA LYS A 401 34.48 -2.95 4.21
C LYS A 401 33.05 -3.25 4.69
N LYS A 402 32.66 -2.59 5.79
CA LYS A 402 31.30 -2.71 6.34
C LYS A 402 30.31 -2.01 5.40
N GLY A 403 29.18 -2.65 5.13
CA GLY A 403 28.10 -2.05 4.32
C GLY A 403 28.19 -2.28 2.81
N VAL A 404 29.16 -3.07 2.33
CA VAL A 404 29.25 -3.43 0.90
C VAL A 404 28.14 -4.40 0.53
N VAL A 405 27.39 -4.05 -0.53
CA VAL A 405 26.30 -4.89 -1.07
C VAL A 405 26.90 -6.05 -1.87
N LYS A 406 26.61 -7.28 -1.43
CA LYS A 406 27.05 -8.54 -2.08
C LYS A 406 25.87 -9.34 -2.67
N ILE A 407 24.75 -8.67 -2.86
CA ILE A 407 23.47 -9.22 -3.34
C ILE A 407 23.18 -8.55 -4.69
N PRO A 408 22.57 -9.25 -5.67
CA PRO A 408 22.17 -8.63 -6.94
C PRO A 408 21.30 -7.39 -6.73
N THR A 409 21.70 -6.26 -7.33
CA THR A 409 20.98 -4.97 -7.23
C THR A 409 20.01 -4.71 -8.37
N SER A 410 20.16 -5.43 -9.49
CA SER A 410 19.21 -5.45 -10.61
C SER A 410 18.85 -6.90 -10.93
N VAL A 411 17.58 -7.12 -11.24
CA VAL A 411 17.06 -8.38 -11.79
C VAL A 411 16.26 -8.01 -13.02
N ASP A 412 16.85 -8.27 -14.18
CA ASP A 412 16.21 -7.99 -15.45
C ASP A 412 15.12 -9.05 -15.71
N ALA A 413 13.97 -8.61 -16.22
CA ALA A 413 12.74 -9.41 -16.35
C ALA A 413 12.49 -9.89 -17.78
#